data_AF-A0A6G0A7J1-F1
#
_entry.id   AF-A0A6G0A7J1-F1
#
_cell.length_a   1.000
_cell.length_b   1.000
_cell.length_c   1.000
_cell.angle_alpha   90.00
_cell.angle_beta   90.00
_cell.angle_gamma   90.00
#
_symmetry.space_group_name_H-M   'P 1'
#
loop_
_entity.id
_entity.type
_entity.pdbx_description
1 polymer ?
#
loop_
_entity_poly.entity_id
_entity_poly.type
_entity_poly.pdbx_seq_one_letter_code
_entity_poly.pdbx_strand_id
1 'polypeptide(L)'
;MAFSGYVPAAAEGPAEPRLNQVQVIGTHNSYHLEQPPEVLDFFELFVPDAALLAYYHTPLDTQLESEGVRQMELDIYADGQGGFDVFHIDVIDPLTSCERLVDCLGVIETWSDANPDHMPLMILIEAKDSNDFPLTPAPPEFTPDVFRDLDGVIESVFEPDQLLVPDEVREGHATLEEAILEDGWPTIEEARGQVMFALDNADEREDYLDGNENLADRVLFTNSAPGLPDAGFVKMNDPTGDNTAEIQQLVAQGYVVRTRADGPVTQAKAGDTSQLDAALASGAQWISTDYPVPSRAERFGTGYVARIPDGYPARCNPINAPVGCTPQQIEYLPRPPGVEDLNLQVTRGTSVAFSLPATDPNGDPLAFELTGLPEHGELSGTAPDLVYLADENYEGPDSLSFEVSDGVTGSANGAVSFEVVGPERDGAALDLGGIQPLNLDLETTVDEVTLTRDGSGLVAVSADLGEGPNRLQLEAVRVLGPVAVGVVRAETAAGVRSFFVITALSDQGNGAGLAGVAIETTVLPWTVAPLAISLRDEVG
;
A
#
# COMPACT_ATOMS: atom_id res chain seq x y z
N MET A 1 19.94 33.25 60.76
CA MET A 1 19.36 32.02 60.19
C MET A 1 18.59 32.44 58.95
N ALA A 2 19.19 32.28 57.78
CA ALA A 2 18.53 32.55 56.51
C ALA A 2 17.89 31.23 56.04
N PHE A 3 16.57 31.25 55.81
CA PHE A 3 15.88 30.13 55.18
C PHE A 3 16.32 30.08 53.72
N SER A 4 17.06 29.03 53.37
CA SER A 4 17.36 28.66 51.98
C SER A 4 16.05 28.23 51.32
N GLY A 5 15.67 28.94 50.25
CA GLY A 5 14.52 28.62 49.45
C GLY A 5 14.75 27.30 48.71
N TYR A 6 13.85 26.35 48.93
CA TYR A 6 13.70 25.18 48.09
C TYR A 6 13.14 25.65 46.74
N VAL A 7 13.96 25.60 45.70
CA VAL A 7 13.50 25.70 44.32
C VAL A 7 13.19 24.26 43.91
N PRO A 8 11.94 23.89 43.61
CA PRO A 8 11.67 22.57 43.04
C PRO A 8 12.44 22.47 41.73
N ALA A 9 13.07 21.32 41.49
CA ALA A 9 13.57 21.00 40.15
C ALA A 9 12.40 21.21 39.17
N ALA A 10 12.67 21.90 38.06
CA ALA A 10 11.73 21.91 36.95
C ALA A 10 11.39 20.44 36.67
N ALA A 11 10.10 20.12 36.56
CA ALA A 11 9.71 18.81 36.04
C ALA A 11 10.46 18.63 34.72
N GLU A 12 11.31 17.62 34.62
CA GLU A 12 11.87 17.21 33.34
C GLU A 12 10.67 17.06 32.39
N GLY A 13 10.76 17.64 31.19
CA GLY A 13 9.73 17.47 30.17
C GLY A 13 9.49 15.98 29.89
N PRO A 14 8.40 15.63 29.20
CA PRO A 14 8.20 14.24 28.78
C PRO A 14 9.46 13.75 28.05
N ALA A 15 9.94 12.55 28.41
CA ALA A 15 11.11 11.98 27.76
C ALA A 15 10.82 11.80 26.26
N GLU A 16 11.80 12.15 25.44
CA GLU A 16 11.66 12.12 24.00
C GLU A 16 11.52 10.67 23.50
N PRO A 17 10.54 10.35 22.64
CA PRO A 17 10.40 9.00 22.11
C PRO A 17 11.59 8.63 21.22
N ARG A 18 11.97 7.36 21.26
CA ARG A 18 12.94 6.74 20.36
C ARG A 18 12.27 6.13 19.13
N LEU A 19 13.04 5.86 18.08
CA LEU A 19 12.56 5.24 16.83
C LEU A 19 11.79 3.94 17.10
N ASN A 20 12.24 3.10 18.03
CA ASN A 20 11.57 1.85 18.38
C ASN A 20 10.41 2.02 19.40
N GLN A 21 10.04 3.26 19.73
CA GLN A 21 8.98 3.62 20.69
C GLN A 21 7.78 4.29 20.01
N VAL A 22 7.68 4.19 18.69
CA VAL A 22 6.55 4.67 17.90
C VAL A 22 5.83 3.52 17.20
N GLN A 23 4.65 3.80 16.67
CA GLN A 23 3.91 2.91 15.79
C GLN A 23 3.42 3.66 14.56
N VAL A 24 3.61 3.07 13.39
CA VAL A 24 3.22 3.64 12.10
C VAL A 24 2.57 2.61 11.18
N ILE A 25 1.84 3.11 10.19
CA ILE A 25 1.45 2.30 9.02
C ILE A 25 2.58 2.36 7.97
N GLY A 26 2.88 1.20 7.42
CA GLY A 26 3.61 1.06 6.18
C GLY A 26 2.78 0.35 5.11
N THR A 27 3.24 0.34 3.87
CA THR A 27 2.59 -0.42 2.80
C THR A 27 3.41 -1.65 2.43
N HIS A 28 2.71 -2.73 2.10
CA HIS A 28 3.31 -3.94 1.56
C HIS A 28 3.32 -3.84 0.04
N ASN A 29 4.45 -4.20 -0.59
CA ASN A 29 4.72 -4.00 -2.02
C ASN A 29 4.32 -2.57 -2.48
N SER A 30 4.92 -1.55 -1.87
CA SER A 30 4.50 -0.14 -2.01
C SER A 30 4.50 0.38 -3.44
N TYR A 31 5.27 -0.25 -4.32
CA TYR A 31 5.38 0.08 -5.74
C TYR A 31 4.23 -0.50 -6.59
N HIS A 32 3.47 -1.46 -6.05
CA HIS A 32 2.56 -2.33 -6.79
C HIS A 32 1.38 -1.60 -7.42
N LEU A 33 1.12 -1.91 -8.69
CA LEU A 33 -0.06 -1.49 -9.43
C LEU A 33 -0.90 -2.71 -9.81
N GLU A 34 -2.22 -2.60 -9.66
CA GLU A 34 -3.15 -3.67 -9.98
C GLU A 34 -3.11 -4.00 -11.47
N GLN A 35 -2.96 -5.28 -11.80
CA GLN A 35 -3.13 -5.77 -13.15
C GLN A 35 -4.58 -5.60 -13.63
N PRO A 36 -4.81 -5.41 -14.94
CA PRO A 36 -6.15 -5.47 -15.50
C PRO A 36 -6.86 -6.76 -15.08
N PRO A 37 -8.14 -6.72 -14.68
CA PRO A 37 -8.87 -7.90 -14.23
C PRO A 37 -8.80 -9.08 -15.21
N GLU A 38 -8.79 -8.80 -16.51
CA GLU A 38 -8.70 -9.83 -17.55
C GLU A 38 -7.37 -10.59 -17.54
N VAL A 39 -6.28 -9.94 -17.10
CA VAL A 39 -4.96 -10.55 -16.94
C VAL A 39 -4.95 -11.46 -15.71
N LEU A 40 -5.52 -11.00 -14.60
CA LEU A 40 -5.62 -11.81 -13.37
C LEU A 40 -6.53 -13.03 -13.58
N ASP A 41 -7.70 -12.84 -14.20
CA ASP A 41 -8.63 -13.93 -14.56
C ASP A 41 -7.94 -14.98 -15.45
N PHE A 42 -7.09 -14.51 -16.38
CA PHE A 42 -6.32 -15.40 -17.24
C PHE A 42 -5.29 -16.21 -16.43
N PHE A 43 -4.48 -15.55 -15.61
CA PHE A 43 -3.46 -16.23 -14.82
C PHE A 43 -4.07 -17.14 -13.75
N GLU A 44 -5.27 -16.86 -13.25
CA GLU A 44 -5.98 -17.73 -12.30
C GLU A 44 -6.20 -19.15 -12.86
N LEU A 45 -6.27 -19.31 -14.19
CA LEU A 45 -6.34 -20.63 -14.84
C LEU A 45 -5.10 -21.50 -14.56
N PHE A 46 -3.96 -20.88 -14.24
CA PHE A 46 -2.64 -21.50 -14.09
C PHE A 46 -2.11 -21.40 -12.67
N VAL A 47 -2.42 -20.28 -12.02
CA VAL A 47 -1.96 -19.88 -10.69
C VAL A 47 -3.20 -19.65 -9.84
N PRO A 48 -3.68 -20.69 -9.14
CA PRO A 48 -4.66 -20.48 -8.09
C PRO A 48 -4.09 -19.39 -7.17
N ASP A 49 -4.86 -18.33 -6.94
CA ASP A 49 -4.50 -17.13 -6.17
C ASP A 49 -4.05 -15.89 -6.96
N ALA A 50 -3.98 -15.91 -8.30
CA ALA A 50 -3.74 -14.68 -9.08
C ALA A 50 -4.77 -13.57 -8.78
N ALA A 51 -6.02 -13.94 -8.49
CA ALA A 51 -7.07 -13.01 -8.06
C ALA A 51 -6.82 -12.33 -6.69
N LEU A 52 -5.83 -12.80 -5.92
CA LEU A 52 -5.39 -12.13 -4.69
C LEU A 52 -4.49 -10.92 -4.98
N LEU A 53 -3.92 -10.81 -6.18
CA LEU A 53 -3.07 -9.70 -6.62
C LEU A 53 -3.88 -8.47 -7.08
N ALA A 54 -5.20 -8.51 -6.95
CA ALA A 54 -6.10 -7.43 -7.30
C ALA A 54 -6.07 -6.31 -6.25
N TYR A 55 -4.94 -5.61 -6.09
CA TYR A 55 -4.76 -4.44 -5.22
C TYR A 55 -3.72 -3.47 -5.79
N TYR A 56 -3.66 -2.24 -5.30
CA TYR A 56 -2.73 -1.25 -5.80
C TYR A 56 -2.39 -0.21 -4.74
N HIS A 57 -1.24 0.45 -4.94
CA HIS A 57 -0.83 1.63 -4.21
C HIS A 57 -0.79 2.86 -5.12
N THR A 58 -0.93 4.04 -4.51
CA THR A 58 -0.61 5.33 -5.16
C THR A 58 0.91 5.45 -5.32
N PRO A 59 1.42 6.40 -6.13
CA PRO A 59 2.86 6.66 -6.21
C PRO A 59 3.49 6.90 -4.83
N LEU A 60 4.77 6.55 -4.67
CA LEU A 60 5.47 6.55 -3.37
C LEU A 60 5.40 7.90 -2.64
N ASP A 61 5.63 9.01 -3.35
CA ASP A 61 5.49 10.36 -2.81
C ASP A 61 4.08 10.66 -2.28
N THR A 62 3.05 10.20 -2.99
CA THR A 62 1.65 10.37 -2.58
C THR A 62 1.34 9.58 -1.32
N GLN A 63 1.90 8.37 -1.19
CA GLN A 63 1.77 7.57 0.03
C GLN A 63 2.38 8.30 1.25
N LEU A 64 3.56 8.91 1.08
CA LEU A 64 4.23 9.68 2.14
C LEU A 64 3.47 10.96 2.50
N GLU A 65 3.10 11.72 1.48
CA GLU A 65 2.51 13.06 1.60
C GLU A 65 1.06 13.00 2.12
N SER A 66 0.23 12.17 1.48
CA SER A 66 -1.23 12.24 1.64
C SER A 66 -1.82 11.06 2.41
N GLU A 67 -1.15 9.91 2.41
CA GLU A 67 -1.65 8.69 3.07
C GLU A 67 -0.98 8.43 4.43
N GLY A 68 0.07 9.20 4.77
CA GLY A 68 0.74 9.14 6.07
C GLY A 68 1.52 7.85 6.30
N VAL A 69 1.89 7.18 5.21
CA VAL A 69 2.72 5.98 5.21
C VAL A 69 4.14 6.38 5.62
N ARG A 70 4.78 5.61 6.52
CA ARG A 70 6.17 5.85 6.95
C ARG A 70 7.09 4.64 6.78
N GLN A 71 6.55 3.51 6.34
CA GLN A 71 7.32 2.37 5.84
C GLN A 71 6.88 1.98 4.44
N MET A 72 7.84 1.65 3.59
CA MET A 72 7.61 1.13 2.24
C MET A 72 8.34 -0.18 2.02
N GLU A 73 7.82 -1.04 1.16
CA GLU A 73 8.40 -2.33 0.79
C GLU A 73 8.65 -2.35 -0.71
N LEU A 74 9.88 -2.66 -1.11
CA LEU A 74 10.33 -2.73 -2.49
C LEU A 74 10.92 -4.12 -2.76
N ASP A 75 10.31 -4.81 -3.71
CA ASP A 75 10.80 -6.09 -4.20
C ASP A 75 11.76 -5.79 -5.34
N ILE A 76 12.97 -6.33 -5.24
CA ILE A 76 14.06 -6.00 -6.15
C ILE A 76 14.60 -7.25 -6.85
N TYR A 77 14.82 -7.10 -8.15
CA TYR A 77 15.46 -8.11 -9.00
C TYR A 77 16.77 -7.55 -9.53
N ALA A 78 17.88 -8.26 -9.33
CA ALA A 78 19.17 -7.81 -9.86
C ALA A 78 19.18 -7.81 -11.40
N ASP A 79 19.61 -6.70 -12.01
CA ASP A 79 19.64 -6.55 -13.47
C ASP A 79 20.90 -7.16 -14.14
N GLY A 80 21.83 -7.66 -13.33
CA GLY A 80 23.11 -8.23 -13.75
C GLY A 80 24.16 -7.20 -14.21
N GLN A 81 23.88 -5.91 -14.04
CA GLN A 81 24.74 -4.77 -14.40
C GLN A 81 25.04 -3.85 -13.21
N GLY A 82 24.74 -4.31 -11.98
CA GLY A 82 24.91 -3.56 -10.74
C GLY A 82 23.73 -2.65 -10.40
N GLY A 83 22.58 -2.82 -11.07
CA GLY A 83 21.33 -2.16 -10.74
C GLY A 83 20.22 -3.17 -10.41
N PHE A 84 19.03 -2.64 -10.12
CA PHE A 84 17.88 -3.43 -9.69
C PHE A 84 16.59 -2.93 -10.33
N ASP A 85 15.83 -3.87 -10.88
CA ASP A 85 14.46 -3.67 -11.36
C ASP A 85 13.48 -3.88 -10.20
N VAL A 86 12.35 -3.17 -10.18
CA VAL A 86 11.34 -3.21 -9.11
C VAL A 86 10.00 -3.65 -9.67
N PHE A 87 9.50 -4.82 -9.24
CA PHE A 87 8.18 -5.36 -9.57
C PHE A 87 7.88 -6.56 -8.68
N HIS A 88 6.65 -7.09 -8.71
CA HIS A 88 6.24 -8.14 -7.77
C HIS A 88 6.54 -9.55 -8.29
N ILE A 89 6.01 -9.90 -9.47
CA ILE A 89 6.24 -11.21 -10.09
C ILE A 89 6.45 -11.00 -11.58
N ASP A 90 7.58 -11.45 -12.12
CA ASP A 90 7.83 -11.34 -13.56
C ASP A 90 6.70 -12.01 -14.35
N VAL A 91 6.30 -11.39 -15.46
CA VAL A 91 5.22 -11.82 -16.37
C VAL A 91 3.80 -11.77 -15.80
N ILE A 92 3.57 -12.21 -14.56
CA ILE A 92 2.24 -12.31 -13.96
C ILE A 92 1.80 -10.97 -13.38
N ASP A 93 2.70 -10.33 -12.65
CA ASP A 93 2.42 -9.13 -11.89
C ASP A 93 3.55 -8.08 -11.96
N PRO A 94 3.91 -7.62 -13.18
CA PRO A 94 5.08 -6.78 -13.38
C PRO A 94 4.81 -5.27 -13.22
N LEU A 95 3.55 -4.86 -12.95
CA LEU A 95 3.22 -3.44 -12.99
C LEU A 95 3.69 -2.75 -11.70
N THR A 96 4.41 -1.66 -11.91
CA THR A 96 5.07 -0.91 -10.85
C THR A 96 4.91 0.59 -11.11
N SER A 97 4.86 1.38 -10.04
CA SER A 97 4.87 2.84 -10.10
C SER A 97 6.28 3.42 -10.35
N CYS A 98 7.34 2.62 -10.18
CA CYS A 98 8.72 2.98 -10.46
C CYS A 98 9.51 1.73 -10.88
N GLU A 99 10.20 1.77 -12.02
CA GLU A 99 10.75 0.55 -12.64
C GLU A 99 12.13 0.16 -12.10
N ARG A 100 12.94 1.12 -11.67
CA ARG A 100 14.30 0.88 -11.16
C ARG A 100 14.41 1.33 -9.72
N LEU A 101 15.16 0.58 -8.91
CA LEU A 101 15.37 0.91 -7.50
C LEU A 101 15.89 2.35 -7.32
N VAL A 102 16.88 2.76 -8.11
CA VAL A 102 17.42 4.13 -8.08
C VAL A 102 16.35 5.19 -8.32
N ASP A 103 15.38 4.92 -9.20
CA ASP A 103 14.30 5.86 -9.50
C ASP A 103 13.25 5.87 -8.37
N CYS A 104 12.92 4.70 -7.81
CA CYS A 104 12.04 4.58 -6.64
C CYS A 104 12.61 5.34 -5.43
N LEU A 105 13.89 5.14 -5.14
CA LEU A 105 14.60 5.80 -4.05
C LEU A 105 14.71 7.31 -4.28
N GLY A 106 14.94 7.75 -5.53
CA GLY A 106 14.96 9.17 -5.87
C GLY A 106 13.63 9.89 -5.63
N VAL A 107 12.50 9.21 -5.81
CA VAL A 107 11.17 9.76 -5.45
C VAL A 107 11.06 9.97 -3.93
N ILE A 108 11.54 9.01 -3.14
CA ILE A 108 11.52 9.09 -1.68
C ILE A 108 12.48 10.18 -1.18
N GLU A 109 13.70 10.24 -1.71
CA GLU A 109 14.70 11.26 -1.38
C GLU A 109 14.20 12.67 -1.69
N THR A 110 13.62 12.89 -2.85
CA THR A 110 13.06 14.19 -3.22
C THR A 110 11.92 14.62 -2.28
N TRP A 111 11.09 13.68 -1.81
CA TRP A 111 10.07 13.98 -0.80
C TRP A 111 10.68 14.24 0.58
N SER A 112 11.69 13.45 0.96
CA SER A 112 12.44 13.58 2.22
C SER A 112 13.06 14.97 2.37
N ASP A 113 13.76 15.43 1.33
CA ASP A 113 14.37 16.76 1.25
C ASP A 113 13.36 17.90 1.36
N ALA A 114 12.15 17.70 0.83
CA ALA A 114 11.06 18.67 0.94
C ALA A 114 10.43 18.70 2.33
N ASN A 115 10.64 17.65 3.14
CA ASN A 115 10.02 17.43 4.45
C ASN A 115 11.06 17.09 5.53
N PRO A 116 12.10 17.90 5.78
CA PRO A 116 13.25 17.52 6.61
C PRO A 116 12.91 17.20 8.08
N ASP A 117 11.72 17.57 8.55
CA ASP A 117 11.23 17.30 9.90
C ASP A 117 10.47 15.95 10.01
N HIS A 118 10.31 15.19 8.91
CA HIS A 118 9.60 13.90 8.95
C HIS A 118 10.27 12.92 9.92
N MET A 119 9.49 12.04 10.54
CA MET A 119 10.06 10.96 11.35
C MET A 119 10.88 10.01 10.46
N PRO A 120 11.83 9.24 11.02
CA PRO A 120 12.60 8.28 10.24
C PRO A 120 11.72 7.40 9.36
N LEU A 121 12.08 7.25 8.09
CA LEU A 121 11.39 6.34 7.17
C LEU A 121 12.05 4.96 7.19
N MET A 122 11.27 3.90 7.02
CA MET A 122 11.80 2.55 6.80
C MET A 122 11.52 2.08 5.37
N ILE A 123 12.56 1.71 4.63
CA ILE A 123 12.43 1.03 3.35
C ILE A 123 12.83 -0.43 3.54
N LEU A 124 11.83 -1.31 3.45
CA LEU A 124 12.00 -2.75 3.50
C LEU A 124 12.35 -3.24 2.09
N ILE A 125 13.46 -3.95 1.96
CA ILE A 125 13.95 -4.50 0.70
C ILE A 125 13.73 -6.00 0.69
N GLU A 126 12.93 -6.49 -0.26
CA GLU A 126 12.81 -7.92 -0.54
C GLU A 126 13.67 -8.28 -1.75
N ALA A 127 14.77 -8.98 -1.50
CA ALA A 127 15.64 -9.54 -2.52
C ALA A 127 14.95 -10.74 -3.18
N LYS A 128 14.58 -10.60 -4.47
CA LYS A 128 13.93 -11.65 -5.24
C LYS A 128 14.95 -12.41 -6.08
N ASP A 129 15.41 -13.55 -5.58
CA ASP A 129 16.17 -14.53 -6.36
C ASP A 129 15.50 -15.92 -6.44
N SER A 130 14.36 -16.09 -5.79
CA SER A 130 13.58 -17.31 -5.90
C SER A 130 12.74 -17.33 -7.17
N ASN A 131 12.62 -18.52 -7.73
CA ASN A 131 11.74 -18.76 -8.86
C ASN A 131 10.31 -18.98 -8.35
N ASP A 132 9.59 -17.89 -8.12
CA ASP A 132 8.20 -17.94 -7.65
C ASP A 132 7.27 -18.59 -8.67
N PHE A 133 7.71 -18.67 -9.94
CA PHE A 133 6.98 -19.34 -11.00
C PHE A 133 7.85 -20.22 -11.91
N PRO A 134 7.53 -21.52 -12.10
CA PRO A 134 8.36 -22.45 -12.87
C PRO A 134 8.35 -22.20 -14.38
N LEU A 135 7.61 -21.21 -14.88
CA LEU A 135 7.57 -20.84 -16.30
C LEU A 135 8.49 -19.66 -16.65
N THR A 136 9.07 -18.97 -15.66
CA THR A 136 10.02 -17.87 -15.89
C THR A 136 11.46 -18.34 -15.65
N PRO A 137 12.46 -17.76 -16.35
CA PRO A 137 13.86 -17.95 -15.98
C PRO A 137 14.09 -17.56 -14.52
N ALA A 138 14.95 -18.31 -13.83
CA ALA A 138 15.36 -17.93 -12.48
C ALA A 138 16.00 -16.54 -12.50
N PRO A 139 15.56 -15.62 -11.61
CA PRO A 139 16.27 -14.37 -11.42
C PRO A 139 17.71 -14.63 -10.93
N PRO A 140 18.63 -13.67 -11.11
CA PRO A 140 19.98 -13.79 -10.58
C PRO A 140 19.98 -13.91 -9.04
N GLU A 141 20.83 -14.78 -8.50
CA GLU A 141 21.03 -14.97 -7.05
C GLU A 141 21.61 -13.71 -6.38
N PHE A 142 21.13 -13.40 -5.17
CA PHE A 142 21.64 -12.29 -4.36
C PHE A 142 22.93 -12.69 -3.62
N THR A 143 24.02 -12.79 -4.37
CA THR A 143 25.35 -13.04 -3.79
C THR A 143 25.86 -11.85 -2.97
N PRO A 144 26.88 -12.02 -2.10
CA PRO A 144 27.51 -10.91 -1.38
C PRO A 144 27.91 -9.71 -2.25
N ASP A 145 28.38 -9.93 -3.48
CA ASP A 145 28.75 -8.85 -4.40
C ASP A 145 27.51 -8.11 -4.93
N VAL A 146 26.40 -8.80 -5.16
CA VAL A 146 25.12 -8.17 -5.54
C VAL A 146 24.59 -7.32 -4.39
N PHE A 147 24.72 -7.77 -3.15
CA PHE A 147 24.36 -6.95 -2.00
C PHE A 147 25.29 -5.75 -1.78
N ARG A 148 26.54 -5.80 -2.23
CA ARG A 148 27.40 -4.59 -2.27
C ARG A 148 26.96 -3.61 -3.33
N ASP A 149 26.52 -4.10 -4.48
CA ASP A 149 25.91 -3.25 -5.51
C ASP A 149 24.63 -2.59 -4.98
N LEU A 150 23.82 -3.29 -4.17
CA LEU A 150 22.65 -2.74 -3.49
C LEU A 150 23.00 -1.58 -2.55
N ASP A 151 23.95 -1.79 -1.64
CA ASP A 151 24.43 -0.73 -0.74
C ASP A 151 24.91 0.48 -1.56
N GLY A 152 25.69 0.25 -2.62
CA GLY A 152 26.20 1.30 -3.50
C GLY A 152 25.11 2.05 -4.28
N VAL A 153 24.00 1.40 -4.64
CA VAL A 153 22.83 2.07 -5.24
C VAL A 153 22.17 2.99 -4.22
N ILE A 154 21.97 2.52 -2.98
CA ILE A 154 21.35 3.34 -1.92
C ILE A 154 22.23 4.56 -1.61
N GLU A 155 23.53 4.36 -1.40
CA GLU A 155 24.50 5.42 -1.14
C GLU A 155 24.70 6.38 -2.33
N SER A 156 24.29 5.98 -3.54
CA SER A 156 24.29 6.88 -4.71
C SER A 156 23.11 7.85 -4.75
N VAL A 157 22.05 7.55 -3.98
CA VAL A 157 20.82 8.36 -3.91
C VAL A 157 20.81 9.21 -2.64
N PHE A 158 21.17 8.63 -1.50
CA PHE A 158 21.13 9.31 -0.21
C PHE A 158 22.54 9.70 0.26
N GLU A 159 22.69 10.94 0.71
CA GLU A 159 23.88 11.40 1.41
C GLU A 159 24.00 10.74 2.79
N PRO A 160 25.21 10.63 3.36
CA PRO A 160 25.42 9.91 4.61
C PRO A 160 24.57 10.42 5.79
N ASP A 161 24.27 11.73 5.88
CA ASP A 161 23.44 12.30 6.94
C ASP A 161 21.93 12.08 6.74
N GLN A 162 21.51 11.64 5.55
CA GLN A 162 20.13 11.22 5.25
C GLN A 162 19.90 9.73 5.57
N LEU A 163 20.93 8.95 5.88
CA LEU A 163 20.81 7.52 6.18
C LEU A 163 20.93 7.26 7.68
N LEU A 164 20.08 6.40 8.21
CA LEU A 164 20.28 5.77 9.51
C LEU A 164 20.78 4.35 9.28
N VAL A 165 22.04 4.08 9.62
CA VAL A 165 22.73 2.81 9.32
C VAL A 165 23.13 2.03 10.60
N PRO A 166 23.35 0.70 10.51
CA PRO A 166 23.76 -0.12 11.65
C PRO A 166 24.97 0.41 12.43
N ASP A 167 25.97 0.96 11.74
CA ASP A 167 27.18 1.48 12.39
C ASP A 167 26.91 2.71 13.26
N GLU A 168 25.94 3.55 12.88
CA GLU A 168 25.52 4.70 13.69
C GLU A 168 24.77 4.26 14.94
N VAL A 169 23.91 3.24 14.83
CA VAL A 169 23.18 2.70 16.00
C VAL A 169 24.12 1.92 16.91
N ARG A 170 25.08 1.18 16.35
CA ARG A 170 26.07 0.41 17.14
C ARG A 170 27.07 1.30 17.85
N GLU A 171 27.41 2.44 17.24
CA GLU A 171 28.48 3.35 17.65
C GLU A 171 29.79 2.60 18.02
N GLY A 172 30.09 2.49 19.31
CA GLY A 172 31.29 1.85 19.87
C GLY A 172 31.07 0.50 20.54
N HIS A 173 29.85 -0.03 20.52
CA HIS A 173 29.51 -1.36 21.08
C HIS A 173 30.13 -2.49 20.27
N ALA A 174 30.30 -3.65 20.89
CA ALA A 174 30.88 -4.80 20.21
C ALA A 174 29.91 -5.40 19.19
N THR A 175 28.60 -5.29 19.43
CA THR A 175 27.54 -5.81 18.56
C THR A 175 26.40 -4.78 18.46
N LEU A 176 25.61 -4.84 17.39
CA LEU A 176 24.42 -3.98 17.25
C LEU A 176 23.40 -4.29 18.35
N GLU A 177 23.23 -5.57 18.66
CA GLU A 177 22.32 -6.00 19.73
C GLU A 177 22.69 -5.43 21.09
N GLU A 178 23.99 -5.41 21.45
CA GLU A 178 24.45 -4.83 22.71
C GLU A 178 24.05 -3.34 22.79
N ALA A 179 24.26 -2.57 21.72
CA ALA A 179 23.87 -1.17 21.66
C ALA A 179 22.36 -0.98 21.88
N ILE A 180 21.54 -1.80 21.22
CA ILE A 180 20.08 -1.72 21.31
C ILE A 180 19.57 -2.07 22.72
N LEU A 181 20.17 -3.07 23.36
CA LEU A 181 19.75 -3.51 24.69
C LEU A 181 20.24 -2.59 25.81
N GLU A 182 21.40 -1.93 25.64
CA GLU A 182 21.98 -1.06 26.66
C GLU A 182 21.56 0.41 26.51
N ASP A 183 21.63 0.95 25.29
CA ASP A 183 21.41 2.39 25.01
C ASP A 183 20.08 2.67 24.29
N GLY A 184 19.60 1.69 23.52
CA GLY A 184 18.39 1.80 22.70
C GLY A 184 18.64 2.44 21.33
N TRP A 185 17.57 2.57 20.55
CA TRP A 185 17.61 3.23 19.25
C TRP A 185 17.73 4.75 19.40
N PRO A 186 18.23 5.49 18.38
CA PRO A 186 18.21 6.95 18.39
C PRO A 186 16.83 7.53 18.72
N THR A 187 16.84 8.70 19.34
CA THR A 187 15.62 9.48 19.55
C THR A 187 15.01 9.91 18.21
N ILE A 188 13.72 10.24 18.20
CA ILE A 188 13.09 10.74 16.97
C ILE A 188 13.74 12.05 16.52
N GLU A 189 14.10 12.97 17.42
CA GLU A 189 14.78 14.23 17.06
C GLU A 189 16.16 13.99 16.46
N GLU A 190 16.93 13.04 17.02
CA GLU A 190 18.26 12.68 16.48
C GLU A 190 18.18 12.11 15.06
N ALA A 191 17.08 11.45 14.70
CA ALA A 191 16.94 10.75 13.43
C ALA A 191 15.96 11.39 12.44
N ARG A 192 15.47 12.62 12.69
CA ARG A 192 14.58 13.32 11.76
C ARG A 192 15.19 13.44 10.37
N GLY A 193 14.36 13.28 9.34
CA GLY A 193 14.80 13.38 7.96
C GLY A 193 15.61 12.18 7.48
N GLN A 194 15.93 11.21 8.35
CA GLN A 194 16.72 10.04 7.95
C GLN A 194 15.85 8.90 7.39
N VAL A 195 16.47 8.07 6.57
CA VAL A 195 15.90 6.86 5.99
C VAL A 195 16.72 5.66 6.45
N MET A 196 16.05 4.65 7.02
CA MET A 196 16.66 3.36 7.35
C MET A 196 16.22 2.29 6.36
N PHE A 197 17.11 1.36 6.04
CA PHE A 197 16.83 0.23 5.16
C PHE A 197 16.85 -1.08 5.96
N ALA A 198 15.90 -1.96 5.70
CA ALA A 198 15.84 -3.28 6.35
C ALA A 198 15.69 -4.39 5.30
N LEU A 199 16.37 -5.51 5.50
CA LEU A 199 16.23 -6.69 4.65
C LEU A 199 15.01 -7.50 5.07
N ASP A 200 14.08 -7.76 4.16
CA ASP A 200 12.89 -8.57 4.39
C ASP A 200 13.24 -10.06 4.60
N ASN A 201 14.15 -10.56 3.76
CA ASN A 201 14.56 -11.95 3.66
C ASN A 201 15.42 -12.37 4.87
N ALA A 202 14.96 -13.37 5.63
CA ALA A 202 15.75 -13.94 6.72
C ALA A 202 16.81 -14.93 6.19
N ASP A 203 16.53 -15.56 5.05
CA ASP A 203 17.36 -16.52 4.34
C ASP A 203 18.57 -15.86 3.66
N GLU A 204 18.41 -14.64 3.15
CA GLU A 204 19.50 -13.88 2.52
C GLU A 204 20.44 -13.19 3.52
N ARG A 205 20.15 -13.28 4.83
CA ARG A 205 20.91 -12.60 5.87
C ARG A 205 22.40 -12.96 5.84
N GLU A 206 22.74 -14.24 5.69
CA GLU A 206 24.14 -14.69 5.73
C GLU A 206 24.95 -14.18 4.54
N ASP A 207 24.34 -14.14 3.35
CA ASP A 207 24.95 -13.57 2.15
C ASP A 207 25.07 -12.04 2.26
N TYR A 208 24.11 -11.37 2.90
CA TYR A 208 24.23 -9.94 3.21
C TYR A 208 25.35 -9.63 4.21
N LEU A 209 25.56 -10.48 5.23
CA LEU A 209 26.63 -10.28 6.21
C LEU A 209 28.02 -10.48 5.60
N ASP A 210 28.16 -11.41 4.65
CA ASP A 210 29.45 -11.80 4.05
C ASP A 210 30.55 -12.06 5.11
N GLY A 211 30.17 -12.74 6.19
CA GLY A 211 31.06 -13.04 7.32
C GLY A 211 31.34 -11.85 8.26
N ASN A 212 30.75 -10.68 8.03
CA ASN A 212 30.80 -9.54 8.93
C ASN A 212 29.62 -9.58 9.90
N GLU A 213 29.79 -10.32 10.99
CA GLU A 213 28.73 -10.65 11.97
C GLU A 213 28.02 -9.42 12.56
N ASN A 214 28.61 -8.22 12.48
CA ASN A 214 28.09 -7.00 13.11
C ASN A 214 27.53 -5.96 12.14
N LEU A 215 27.44 -6.24 10.83
CA LEU A 215 27.02 -5.26 9.80
C LEU A 215 27.97 -4.05 9.65
N ALA A 216 29.27 -4.20 9.94
CA ALA A 216 30.21 -3.08 9.75
C ALA A 216 30.31 -2.68 8.27
N ASP A 217 30.29 -1.38 7.98
CA ASP A 217 30.28 -0.83 6.62
C ASP A 217 29.09 -1.34 5.75
N ARG A 218 27.93 -1.63 6.36
CA ARG A 218 26.69 -2.05 5.68
C ARG A 218 25.59 -1.02 5.89
N VAL A 219 24.66 -0.96 4.94
CA VAL A 219 23.55 0.02 4.93
C VAL A 219 22.28 -0.56 5.56
N LEU A 220 21.94 -1.82 5.28
CA LEU A 220 20.71 -2.45 5.71
C LEU A 220 20.84 -3.07 7.11
N PHE A 221 19.77 -2.92 7.90
CA PHE A 221 19.51 -3.78 9.04
C PHE A 221 19.00 -5.14 8.57
N THR A 222 19.50 -6.23 9.11
CA THR A 222 19.07 -7.59 8.75
C THR A 222 17.89 -8.05 9.60
N ASN A 223 17.00 -8.83 9.00
CA ASN A 223 15.99 -9.59 9.74
C ASN A 223 16.67 -10.70 10.55
N SER A 224 17.03 -10.38 11.79
CA SER A 224 17.92 -11.20 12.61
C SER A 224 17.29 -11.59 13.94
N ALA A 225 17.46 -12.86 14.32
CA ALA A 225 16.90 -13.39 15.56
C ALA A 225 17.62 -12.82 16.80
N PRO A 226 16.90 -12.54 17.90
CA PRO A 226 17.51 -12.15 19.17
C PRO A 226 18.63 -13.09 19.62
N GLY A 227 19.70 -12.52 20.15
CA GLY A 227 20.94 -13.16 20.58
C GLY A 227 22.06 -13.17 19.54
N LEU A 228 21.79 -12.69 18.31
CA LEU A 228 22.78 -12.59 17.24
C LEU A 228 23.44 -11.19 17.21
N PRO A 229 24.71 -11.06 16.77
CA PRO A 229 25.42 -9.79 16.90
C PRO A 229 24.83 -8.63 16.07
N ASP A 230 24.15 -8.94 14.98
CA ASP A 230 23.44 -8.00 14.10
C ASP A 230 21.95 -7.83 14.48
N ALA A 231 21.49 -8.42 15.59
CA ALA A 231 20.08 -8.38 15.96
C ALA A 231 19.64 -6.97 16.37
N GLY A 232 18.62 -6.47 15.68
CA GLY A 232 18.00 -5.18 15.99
C GLY A 232 16.64 -5.01 15.34
N PHE A 233 16.49 -5.51 14.12
CA PHE A 233 15.25 -5.58 13.37
C PHE A 233 14.76 -7.03 13.26
N VAL A 234 13.47 -7.25 13.48
CA VAL A 234 12.82 -8.56 13.34
C VAL A 234 11.55 -8.41 12.51
N LYS A 235 11.40 -9.25 11.48
CA LYS A 235 10.14 -9.35 10.74
C LYS A 235 9.31 -10.52 11.27
N MET A 236 8.06 -10.23 11.64
CA MET A 236 7.06 -11.23 12.02
C MET A 236 5.73 -10.95 11.32
N ASN A 237 5.49 -11.60 10.18
CA ASN A 237 4.32 -11.30 9.33
C ASN A 237 2.96 -11.56 10.01
N ASP A 238 2.83 -12.62 10.80
CA ASP A 238 1.58 -12.97 11.47
C ASP A 238 1.59 -12.50 12.94
N PRO A 239 0.83 -11.44 13.29
CA PRO A 239 0.78 -10.94 14.66
C PRO A 239 -0.23 -11.70 15.54
N THR A 240 -0.95 -12.69 15.02
CA THR A 240 -2.10 -13.30 15.70
C THR A 240 -1.71 -14.45 16.63
N GLY A 241 -2.64 -14.85 17.51
CA GLY A 241 -2.46 -16.01 18.39
C GLY A 241 -1.28 -15.85 19.36
N ASP A 242 -0.44 -16.87 19.46
CA ASP A 242 0.72 -16.87 20.36
C ASP A 242 1.79 -15.83 19.92
N ASN A 243 1.84 -15.48 18.63
CA ASN A 243 2.80 -14.53 18.09
C ASN A 243 2.60 -13.12 18.66
N THR A 244 1.38 -12.73 19.05
CA THR A 244 1.13 -11.43 19.69
C THR A 244 2.01 -11.26 20.94
N ALA A 245 2.10 -12.31 21.76
CA ALA A 245 2.87 -12.26 23.01
C ALA A 245 4.37 -12.32 22.77
N GLU A 246 4.81 -12.96 21.68
CA GLU A 246 6.21 -12.96 21.25
C GLU A 246 6.65 -11.58 20.77
N ILE A 247 5.86 -10.94 19.90
CA ILE A 247 6.11 -9.57 19.43
C ILE A 247 6.17 -8.60 20.62
N GLN A 248 5.23 -8.69 21.57
CA GLN A 248 5.25 -7.85 22.78
C GLN A 248 6.55 -8.00 23.57
N GLN A 249 7.11 -9.21 23.64
CA GLN A 249 8.38 -9.46 24.33
C GLN A 249 9.56 -8.85 23.57
N LEU A 250 9.58 -8.94 22.24
CA LEU A 250 10.62 -8.31 21.41
C LEU A 250 10.58 -6.79 21.54
N VAL A 251 9.39 -6.20 21.43
CA VAL A 251 9.17 -4.75 21.57
C VAL A 251 9.58 -4.25 22.96
N ALA A 252 9.24 -5.00 24.01
CA ALA A 252 9.62 -4.65 25.38
C ALA A 252 11.13 -4.76 25.65
N GLN A 253 11.85 -5.59 24.89
CA GLN A 253 13.30 -5.73 24.97
C GLN A 253 14.04 -4.63 24.20
N GLY A 254 13.37 -3.93 23.28
CA GLY A 254 13.96 -2.83 22.52
C GLY A 254 14.22 -3.14 21.04
N TYR A 255 13.87 -4.34 20.56
CA TYR A 255 13.93 -4.63 19.13
C TYR A 255 12.88 -3.83 18.35
N VAL A 256 13.21 -3.50 17.11
CA VAL A 256 12.24 -3.02 16.13
C VAL A 256 11.58 -4.23 15.48
N VAL A 257 10.25 -4.25 15.48
CA VAL A 257 9.46 -5.33 14.88
C VAL A 257 8.57 -4.78 13.75
N ARG A 258 8.66 -5.42 12.58
CA ARG A 258 7.70 -5.24 11.48
C ARG A 258 6.71 -6.40 11.44
N THR A 259 5.43 -6.09 11.30
CA THR A 259 4.34 -7.08 11.14
C THR A 259 3.35 -6.66 10.04
N ARG A 260 2.33 -7.48 9.78
CA ARG A 260 1.27 -7.19 8.80
C ARG A 260 -0.11 -7.06 9.45
N ALA A 261 -0.90 -6.10 8.98
CA ALA A 261 -2.30 -5.91 9.35
C ALA A 261 -3.27 -6.83 8.58
N ASP A 262 -2.89 -7.24 7.38
CA ASP A 262 -3.73 -7.98 6.44
C ASP A 262 -2.88 -8.76 5.43
N GLY A 263 -3.54 -9.66 4.70
CA GLY A 263 -3.05 -10.21 3.44
C GLY A 263 -3.68 -9.50 2.22
N PRO A 264 -3.31 -9.89 1.00
CA PRO A 264 -3.54 -9.10 -0.21
C PRO A 264 -4.97 -8.58 -0.43
N VAL A 265 -5.97 -9.45 -0.25
CA VAL A 265 -7.40 -9.07 -0.37
C VAL A 265 -8.32 -9.71 0.67
N THR A 266 -7.82 -10.67 1.45
CA THR A 266 -8.66 -11.56 2.26
C THR A 266 -9.41 -10.81 3.35
N GLN A 267 -8.70 -10.05 4.17
CA GLN A 267 -9.25 -9.27 5.29
C GLN A 267 -10.12 -8.13 4.78
N ALA A 268 -9.66 -7.42 3.75
CA ALA A 268 -10.40 -6.32 3.14
C ALA A 268 -11.74 -6.77 2.53
N LYS A 269 -11.78 -7.89 1.81
CA LYS A 269 -13.03 -8.47 1.28
C LYS A 269 -13.99 -8.91 2.38
N ALA A 270 -13.46 -9.39 3.51
CA ALA A 270 -14.26 -9.83 4.65
C ALA A 270 -14.69 -8.68 5.57
N GLY A 271 -14.04 -7.52 5.51
CA GLY A 271 -14.17 -6.47 6.52
C GLY A 271 -13.64 -6.90 7.89
N ASP A 272 -12.68 -7.83 7.92
CA ASP A 272 -12.16 -8.44 9.15
C ASP A 272 -10.92 -7.70 9.65
N THR A 273 -11.02 -7.05 10.80
CA THR A 273 -9.92 -6.29 11.43
C THR A 273 -9.08 -7.11 12.41
N SER A 274 -9.37 -8.40 12.61
CA SER A 274 -8.76 -9.17 13.70
C SER A 274 -7.22 -9.22 13.65
N GLN A 275 -6.64 -9.30 12.45
CA GLN A 275 -5.19 -9.27 12.28
C GLN A 275 -4.60 -7.86 12.53
N LEU A 276 -5.25 -6.80 12.05
CA LEU A 276 -4.89 -5.41 12.35
C LEU A 276 -4.96 -5.13 13.86
N ASP A 277 -6.03 -5.58 14.52
CA ASP A 277 -6.22 -5.41 15.96
C ASP A 277 -5.10 -6.11 16.75
N ALA A 278 -4.69 -7.31 16.31
CA ALA A 278 -3.55 -8.03 16.87
C ALA A 278 -2.23 -7.30 16.61
N ALA A 279 -1.99 -6.80 15.39
CA ALA A 279 -0.80 -6.02 15.05
C ALA A 279 -0.67 -4.78 15.95
N LEU A 280 -1.73 -4.00 16.07
CA LEU A 280 -1.77 -2.80 16.90
C LEU A 280 -1.54 -3.13 18.39
N ALA A 281 -2.19 -4.17 18.90
CA ALA A 281 -2.08 -4.60 20.30
C ALA A 281 -0.72 -5.25 20.64
N SER A 282 -0.03 -5.81 19.64
CA SER A 282 1.28 -6.45 19.83
C SER A 282 2.39 -5.45 20.15
N GLY A 283 2.22 -4.18 19.78
CA GLY A 283 3.29 -3.19 19.90
C GLY A 283 4.32 -3.22 18.77
N ALA A 284 4.18 -4.06 17.72
CA ALA A 284 5.05 -3.97 16.55
C ALA A 284 5.05 -2.54 16.00
N GLN A 285 6.22 -1.96 15.77
CA GLN A 285 6.39 -0.55 15.43
C GLN A 285 5.97 -0.25 13.98
N TRP A 286 6.24 -1.18 13.07
CA TRP A 286 5.99 -1.00 11.64
C TRP A 286 4.93 -2.00 11.19
N ILE A 287 3.73 -1.51 10.86
CA ILE A 287 2.59 -2.36 10.51
C ILE A 287 2.30 -2.17 9.03
N SER A 288 2.68 -3.15 8.20
CA SER A 288 2.44 -3.11 6.76
C SER A 288 1.00 -3.53 6.42
N THR A 289 0.44 -2.89 5.41
CA THR A 289 -0.92 -3.14 4.91
C THR A 289 -1.01 -2.87 3.42
N ASP A 290 -1.92 -3.58 2.74
CA ASP A 290 -2.31 -3.28 1.37
C ASP A 290 -3.44 -2.21 1.33
N TYR A 291 -3.94 -1.77 2.49
CA TYR A 291 -5.15 -0.91 2.65
C TYR A 291 -4.95 0.28 3.62
N PRO A 292 -4.01 1.21 3.38
CA PRO A 292 -3.74 2.34 4.28
C PRO A 292 -4.82 3.43 4.26
N VAL A 293 -5.69 3.44 3.23
CA VAL A 293 -6.78 4.42 3.06
C VAL A 293 -8.12 3.75 2.70
N PRO A 294 -9.27 4.35 3.08
CA PRO A 294 -10.58 3.70 2.96
C PRO A 294 -10.95 3.37 1.51
N SER A 295 -10.58 4.25 0.58
CA SER A 295 -10.90 4.10 -0.84
C SER A 295 -10.34 2.83 -1.47
N ARG A 296 -9.37 2.15 -0.85
CA ARG A 296 -8.80 0.88 -1.35
C ARG A 296 -9.76 -0.31 -1.17
N ALA A 297 -10.53 -0.33 -0.09
CA ALA A 297 -11.43 -1.43 0.24
C ALA A 297 -12.89 -1.16 -0.19
N GLU A 298 -13.25 0.09 -0.54
CA GLU A 298 -14.61 0.48 -0.94
C GLU A 298 -15.21 -0.43 -2.03
N ARG A 299 -14.39 -0.87 -3.00
CA ARG A 299 -14.79 -1.79 -4.07
C ARG A 299 -15.32 -3.15 -3.58
N PHE A 300 -14.95 -3.55 -2.36
CA PHE A 300 -15.46 -4.78 -1.74
C PHE A 300 -16.74 -4.54 -0.94
N GLY A 301 -17.22 -3.30 -0.85
CA GLY A 301 -18.38 -2.92 -0.04
C GLY A 301 -18.10 -3.01 1.45
N THR A 302 -16.83 -2.99 1.86
CA THR A 302 -16.40 -2.99 3.27
C THR A 302 -15.77 -1.64 3.61
N GLY A 303 -15.78 -1.29 4.90
CA GLY A 303 -15.07 -0.11 5.42
C GLY A 303 -13.65 -0.42 5.91
N TYR A 304 -13.04 -1.51 5.41
CA TYR A 304 -11.74 -1.96 5.90
C TYR A 304 -10.65 -0.91 5.59
N VAL A 305 -9.90 -0.53 6.61
CA VAL A 305 -8.75 0.35 6.47
C VAL A 305 -7.80 0.10 7.64
N ALA A 306 -6.52 -0.07 7.35
CA ALA A 306 -5.48 -0.12 8.35
C ALA A 306 -5.04 1.30 8.70
N ARG A 307 -5.28 1.71 9.95
CA ARG A 307 -4.91 3.04 10.45
C ARG A 307 -4.25 2.92 11.80
N ILE A 308 -3.28 3.81 12.05
CA ILE A 308 -2.84 4.11 13.40
C ILE A 308 -3.97 4.86 14.13
N PRO A 309 -4.40 4.40 15.32
CA PRO A 309 -5.31 5.17 16.18
C PRO A 309 -4.53 6.17 17.04
N ASP A 310 -5.21 7.18 17.57
CA ASP A 310 -4.64 8.14 18.54
C ASP A 310 -3.37 8.88 18.06
N GLY A 311 -3.24 9.11 16.75
CA GLY A 311 -2.15 9.88 16.15
C GLY A 311 -2.07 9.73 14.62
N TYR A 312 -1.40 10.68 13.97
CA TYR A 312 -1.10 10.61 12.53
C TYR A 312 0.10 11.49 12.15
N PRO A 313 1.06 11.00 11.36
CA PRO A 313 1.13 9.67 10.72
C PRO A 313 1.46 8.52 11.68
N ALA A 314 1.88 8.86 12.91
CA ALA A 314 2.36 7.93 13.90
C ALA A 314 1.63 8.08 15.25
N ARG A 315 1.73 7.07 16.10
CA ARG A 315 1.38 7.14 17.52
C ARG A 315 2.53 6.70 18.40
N CYS A 316 2.48 7.06 19.68
CA CYS A 316 3.36 6.47 20.68
C CYS A 316 3.06 4.98 20.85
N ASN A 317 4.11 4.17 20.94
CA ASN A 317 3.99 2.73 21.08
C ASN A 317 3.30 2.34 22.41
N PRO A 318 2.27 1.48 22.40
CA PRO A 318 1.52 1.13 23.60
C PRO A 318 2.28 0.26 24.61
N ILE A 319 3.42 -0.32 24.22
CA ILE A 319 4.21 -1.25 25.04
C ILE A 319 5.41 -0.58 25.68
N ASN A 320 6.21 0.17 24.92
CA ASN A 320 7.53 0.63 25.36
C ASN A 320 7.77 2.15 25.26
N ALA A 321 6.76 2.95 24.87
CA ALA A 321 6.92 4.40 24.80
C ALA A 321 7.03 5.05 26.20
N PRO A 322 7.77 6.16 26.33
CA PRO A 322 7.90 6.86 27.61
C PRO A 322 6.56 7.47 28.05
N VAL A 323 6.38 7.57 29.37
CA VAL A 323 5.22 8.24 29.96
C VAL A 323 5.20 9.70 29.51
N GLY A 324 4.06 10.13 28.95
CA GLY A 324 3.89 11.49 28.44
C GLY A 324 4.31 11.68 26.99
N CYS A 325 4.71 10.61 26.28
CA CYS A 325 4.85 10.64 24.83
C CYS A 325 3.55 11.13 24.18
N THR A 326 3.67 12.02 23.20
CA THR A 326 2.56 12.45 22.36
C THR A 326 2.89 12.28 20.87
N PRO A 327 1.90 12.03 19.99
CA PRO A 327 2.11 11.95 18.55
C PRO A 327 2.86 13.15 17.96
N GLN A 328 2.61 14.36 18.48
CA GLN A 328 3.25 15.60 18.03
C GLN A 328 4.77 15.63 18.25
N GLN A 329 5.30 14.82 19.19
CA GLN A 329 6.75 14.67 19.36
C GLN A 329 7.36 13.79 18.28
N ILE A 330 6.57 12.92 17.65
CA ILE A 330 7.02 12.00 16.61
C ILE A 330 7.03 12.74 15.28
N GLU A 331 5.84 13.05 14.78
CA GLU A 331 5.64 13.85 13.58
C GLU A 331 4.20 14.39 13.60
N TYR A 332 4.01 15.63 13.19
CA TYR A 332 2.69 16.24 13.09
C TYR A 332 2.37 16.60 11.65
N LEU A 333 1.56 15.75 11.01
CA LEU A 333 0.91 16.08 9.73
C LEU A 333 -0.52 16.58 10.00
N PRO A 334 -0.78 17.90 9.94
CA PRO A 334 -2.12 18.42 10.20
C PRO A 334 -3.10 17.95 9.12
N ARG A 335 -4.12 17.18 9.51
CA ARG A 335 -5.22 16.79 8.62
C ARG A 335 -6.49 17.53 8.99
N PRO A 336 -7.23 18.05 7.99
CA PRO A 336 -8.50 18.70 8.25
C PRO A 336 -9.47 17.75 8.95
N PRO A 337 -10.21 18.23 9.97
CA PRO A 337 -11.26 17.45 10.57
C PRO A 337 -12.32 17.09 9.53
N GLY A 338 -12.81 15.86 9.61
CA GLY A 338 -13.87 15.34 8.76
C GLY A 338 -15.24 15.63 9.37
N VAL A 339 -16.20 15.97 8.51
CA VAL A 339 -17.62 16.12 8.87
C VAL A 339 -18.47 15.24 7.96
N GLU A 340 -19.58 14.72 8.49
CA GLU A 340 -20.55 13.95 7.71
C GLU A 340 -21.89 14.69 7.64
N ASP A 341 -22.60 14.50 6.53
CA ASP A 341 -23.96 15.03 6.41
C ASP A 341 -24.93 14.14 7.19
N LEU A 342 -25.83 14.77 7.95
CA LEU A 342 -26.84 14.08 8.75
C LEU A 342 -28.24 14.38 8.21
N ASN A 343 -28.98 13.33 7.86
CA ASN A 343 -30.36 13.44 7.38
C ASN A 343 -31.33 12.97 8.47
N LEU A 344 -32.23 13.86 8.91
CA LEU A 344 -33.20 13.59 9.95
C LEU A 344 -34.61 13.84 9.44
N GLN A 345 -35.53 12.94 9.79
CA GLN A 345 -36.95 13.18 9.60
C GLN A 345 -37.56 13.61 10.92
N VAL A 346 -38.39 14.65 10.89
CA VAL A 346 -39.02 15.22 12.09
C VAL A 346 -40.47 15.57 11.80
N THR A 347 -41.36 15.25 12.72
CA THR A 347 -42.76 15.65 12.58
C THR A 347 -42.89 17.12 12.93
N ARG A 348 -43.60 17.90 12.11
CA ARG A 348 -43.86 19.32 12.38
C ARG A 348 -44.38 19.54 13.81
N GLY A 349 -43.88 20.58 14.50
CA GLY A 349 -44.25 20.86 15.89
C GLY A 349 -43.63 19.93 16.94
N THR A 350 -42.70 19.05 16.54
CA THR A 350 -41.96 18.18 17.46
C THR A 350 -40.47 18.46 17.38
N SER A 351 -39.73 17.98 18.37
CA SER A 351 -38.28 18.15 18.45
C SER A 351 -37.53 16.85 18.22
N VAL A 352 -36.36 16.94 17.59
CA VAL A 352 -35.37 15.87 17.49
C VAL A 352 -34.04 16.32 18.09
N ALA A 353 -33.45 15.49 18.94
CA ALA A 353 -32.10 15.71 19.46
C ALA A 353 -31.09 15.00 18.56
N PHE A 354 -29.95 15.64 18.31
CA PHE A 354 -28.90 15.12 17.45
C PHE A 354 -27.53 15.69 17.88
N SER A 355 -26.46 15.04 17.44
CA SER A 355 -25.10 15.52 17.60
C SER A 355 -24.49 15.75 16.23
N LEU A 356 -23.72 16.83 16.05
CA LEU A 356 -23.00 17.09 14.81
C LEU A 356 -21.91 16.03 14.62
N PRO A 357 -21.97 15.21 13.56
CA PRO A 357 -20.97 14.17 13.34
C PRO A 357 -19.70 14.81 12.78
N ALA A 358 -18.63 14.74 13.58
CA ALA A 358 -17.30 15.15 13.15
C ALA A 358 -16.24 14.23 13.78
N THR A 359 -15.13 14.10 13.07
CA THR A 359 -13.97 13.33 13.53
C THR A 359 -12.71 14.11 13.22
N ASP A 360 -11.73 14.02 14.11
CA ASP A 360 -10.40 14.56 13.85
C ASP A 360 -9.44 13.41 13.56
N PRO A 361 -8.81 13.38 12.38
CA PRO A 361 -7.87 12.32 12.06
C PRO A 361 -6.56 12.36 12.87
N ASN A 362 -6.21 13.46 13.53
CA ASN A 362 -5.05 13.60 14.41
C ASN A 362 -5.40 13.36 15.89
N GLY A 363 -6.70 13.27 16.23
CA GLY A 363 -7.18 13.16 17.60
C GLY A 363 -7.21 14.51 18.34
N ASP A 364 -7.08 15.61 17.61
CA ASP A 364 -7.05 16.96 18.17
C ASP A 364 -8.45 17.39 18.64
N PRO A 365 -8.57 18.21 19.71
CA PRO A 365 -9.86 18.69 20.19
C PRO A 365 -10.60 19.56 19.16
N LEU A 366 -11.87 19.25 18.90
CA LEU A 366 -12.66 19.93 17.88
C LEU A 366 -13.48 21.11 18.43
N ALA A 367 -13.43 22.23 17.71
CA ALA A 367 -14.28 23.39 17.90
C ALA A 367 -15.31 23.48 16.77
N PHE A 368 -16.60 23.57 17.11
CA PHE A 368 -17.71 23.58 16.15
C PHE A 368 -18.24 25.01 15.96
N GLU A 369 -18.47 25.40 14.71
CA GLU A 369 -19.08 26.67 14.33
C GLU A 369 -20.30 26.42 13.43
N LEU A 370 -21.44 27.00 13.79
CA LEU A 370 -22.63 26.97 12.94
C LEU A 370 -22.53 28.08 11.90
N THR A 371 -22.40 27.70 10.63
CA THR A 371 -22.23 28.64 9.50
C THR A 371 -23.57 29.03 8.86
N GLY A 372 -24.63 28.24 9.08
CA GLY A 372 -25.97 28.50 8.58
C GLY A 372 -27.03 27.90 9.51
N LEU A 373 -28.08 28.65 9.82
CA LEU A 373 -29.15 28.22 10.73
C LEU A 373 -30.41 27.82 9.96
N PRO A 374 -31.26 26.93 10.52
CA PRO A 374 -32.55 26.57 9.94
C PRO A 374 -33.49 27.76 9.77
N GLU A 375 -34.31 27.74 8.71
CA GLU A 375 -35.29 28.80 8.40
C GLU A 375 -36.71 28.48 8.91
N HIS A 376 -37.00 27.22 9.20
CA HIS A 376 -38.33 26.67 9.49
C HIS A 376 -38.38 25.82 10.78
N GLY A 377 -37.45 26.08 11.68
CA GLY A 377 -37.46 25.58 13.05
C GLY A 377 -36.46 26.30 13.94
N GLU A 378 -36.51 26.00 15.23
CA GLU A 378 -35.64 26.60 16.25
C GLU A 378 -34.59 25.60 16.74
N LEU A 379 -33.33 26.05 16.82
CA LEU A 379 -32.22 25.30 17.43
C LEU A 379 -32.02 25.68 18.90
N SER A 380 -31.73 24.69 19.73
CA SER A 380 -31.28 24.87 21.11
C SER A 380 -30.18 23.86 21.47
N GLY A 381 -29.47 24.08 22.58
CA GLY A 381 -28.31 23.28 22.98
C GLY A 381 -26.98 23.97 22.71
N THR A 382 -25.90 23.20 22.73
CA THR A 382 -24.53 23.66 22.46
C THR A 382 -23.81 22.61 21.65
N ALA A 383 -23.27 23.00 20.49
CA ALA A 383 -22.54 22.08 19.62
C ALA A 383 -21.45 21.29 20.39
N PRO A 384 -21.26 19.99 20.07
CA PRO A 384 -21.93 19.26 19.00
C PRO A 384 -23.38 18.83 19.30
N ASP A 385 -23.84 18.87 20.56
CA ASP A 385 -25.15 18.35 20.97
C ASP A 385 -26.26 19.41 20.88
N LEU A 386 -27.18 19.22 19.93
CA LEU A 386 -28.23 20.17 19.58
C LEU A 386 -29.63 19.52 19.58
N VAL A 387 -30.64 20.37 19.68
CA VAL A 387 -32.05 20.00 19.54
C VAL A 387 -32.69 20.92 18.52
N TYR A 388 -33.30 20.33 17.49
CA TYR A 388 -34.09 21.02 16.48
C TYR A 388 -35.58 20.85 16.79
N LEU A 389 -36.32 21.97 16.90
CA LEU A 389 -37.76 22.01 17.05
C LEU A 389 -38.38 22.53 15.74
N ALA A 390 -39.08 21.66 15.01
CA ALA A 390 -39.71 22.03 13.74
C ALA A 390 -40.93 22.92 13.95
N ASP A 391 -41.12 23.92 13.08
CA ASP A 391 -42.30 24.78 13.10
C ASP A 391 -43.60 23.98 12.96
N GLU A 392 -44.60 24.27 13.80
CA GLU A 392 -45.89 23.54 13.80
C GLU A 392 -46.66 23.63 12.48
N ASN A 393 -46.35 24.63 11.64
CA ASN A 393 -47.08 24.94 10.40
C ASN A 393 -46.27 24.72 9.13
N TYR A 394 -45.06 24.16 9.24
CA TYR A 394 -44.18 23.91 8.10
C TYR A 394 -44.13 22.41 7.75
N GLU A 395 -44.07 22.10 6.47
CA GLU A 395 -43.76 20.78 5.92
C GLU A 395 -42.84 21.01 4.71
N GLY A 396 -41.74 20.26 4.63
CA GLY A 396 -40.71 20.44 3.61
C GLY A 396 -39.29 20.38 4.18
N PRO A 397 -38.28 20.65 3.33
CA PRO A 397 -36.88 20.59 3.71
C PRO A 397 -36.44 21.84 4.48
N ASP A 398 -35.70 21.63 5.56
CA ASP A 398 -34.96 22.68 6.28
C ASP A 398 -33.52 22.21 6.52
N SER A 399 -32.60 23.11 6.84
CA SER A 399 -31.19 22.76 6.96
C SER A 399 -30.38 23.63 7.91
N LEU A 400 -29.39 23.03 8.53
CA LEU A 400 -28.32 23.67 9.28
C LEU A 400 -26.99 23.36 8.57
N SER A 401 -26.07 24.32 8.49
CA SER A 401 -24.69 24.08 8.06
C SER A 401 -23.69 24.41 9.15
N PHE A 402 -22.59 23.67 9.19
CA PHE A 402 -21.55 23.82 10.20
C PHE A 402 -20.16 23.54 9.63
N GLU A 403 -19.16 24.13 10.28
CA GLU A 403 -17.75 23.84 10.08
C GLU A 403 -17.12 23.46 11.42
N VAL A 404 -16.00 22.74 11.36
CA VAL A 404 -15.26 22.28 12.52
C VAL A 404 -13.79 22.66 12.35
N SER A 405 -13.13 23.08 13.42
CA SER A 405 -11.69 23.35 13.43
C SER A 405 -11.03 22.60 14.58
N ASP A 406 -9.84 22.06 14.32
CA ASP A 406 -8.92 21.44 15.29
C ASP A 406 -7.98 22.50 15.95
N GLY A 407 -8.12 23.78 15.57
CA GLY A 407 -7.23 24.88 15.98
C GLY A 407 -6.04 25.16 15.04
N VAL A 408 -5.81 24.31 14.04
CA VAL A 408 -4.75 24.42 13.02
C VAL A 408 -5.35 24.52 11.62
N THR A 409 -6.27 23.62 11.30
CA THR A 409 -6.99 23.48 10.05
C THR A 409 -8.51 23.58 10.28
N GLY A 410 -9.27 23.60 9.19
CA GLY A 410 -10.74 23.62 9.20
C GLY A 410 -11.31 22.52 8.32
N SER A 411 -12.48 22.02 8.66
CA SER A 411 -13.22 21.05 7.87
C SER A 411 -13.81 21.68 6.60
N ALA A 412 -14.24 20.83 5.67
CA ALA A 412 -15.26 21.25 4.71
C ALA A 412 -16.58 21.59 5.44
N ASN A 413 -17.53 22.23 4.74
CA ASN A 413 -18.86 22.47 5.28
C ASN A 413 -19.63 21.14 5.40
N GLY A 414 -20.15 20.84 6.58
CA GLY A 414 -21.10 19.76 6.83
C GLY A 414 -22.53 20.29 6.88
N ALA A 415 -23.51 19.45 6.54
CA ALA A 415 -24.92 19.81 6.56
C ALA A 415 -25.76 18.84 7.39
N VAL A 416 -26.70 19.39 8.18
CA VAL A 416 -27.80 18.63 8.75
C VAL A 416 -29.08 19.01 8.02
N SER A 417 -29.66 18.04 7.32
CA SER A 417 -30.92 18.23 6.58
C SER A 417 -32.08 17.66 7.40
N PHE A 418 -33.12 18.47 7.56
CA PHE A 418 -34.36 18.10 8.23
C PHE A 418 -35.47 17.97 7.19
N GLU A 419 -36.01 16.77 7.01
CA GLU A 419 -37.27 16.59 6.29
C GLU A 419 -38.42 16.73 7.28
N VAL A 420 -39.07 17.89 7.28
CA VAL A 420 -40.22 18.17 8.15
C VAL A 420 -41.47 17.58 7.53
N VAL A 421 -42.01 16.53 8.13
CA VAL A 421 -43.20 15.82 7.63
C VAL A 421 -44.43 16.09 8.46
N GLY A 422 -45.60 16.01 7.81
CA GLY A 422 -46.86 15.86 8.49
C GLY A 422 -46.95 14.50 9.21
N PRO A 423 -47.88 14.34 10.17
CA PRO A 423 -48.10 13.05 10.82
C PRO A 423 -48.46 11.97 9.80
N GLU A 424 -47.78 10.81 9.86
CA GLU A 424 -47.90 9.74 8.87
C GLU A 424 -49.36 9.38 8.52
N ARG A 425 -49.60 9.23 7.21
CA ARG A 425 -50.76 8.51 6.66
C ARG A 425 -50.23 7.39 5.77
N ASP A 426 -50.52 6.13 6.15
CA ASP A 426 -50.16 4.92 5.38
C ASP A 426 -50.48 5.05 3.87
N GLY A 427 -49.46 4.94 3.01
CA GLY A 427 -49.62 4.93 1.55
C GLY A 427 -48.32 4.64 0.78
N ALA A 428 -48.33 3.57 -0.01
CA ALA A 428 -47.19 2.91 -0.67
C ALA A 428 -46.49 3.68 -1.81
N ALA A 429 -45.21 3.38 -2.04
CA ALA A 429 -44.41 3.86 -3.17
C ALA A 429 -44.42 2.89 -4.39
N LEU A 430 -44.33 3.50 -5.58
CA LEU A 430 -44.33 2.91 -6.93
C LEU A 430 -42.90 2.78 -7.48
N ASP A 431 -42.69 1.73 -8.28
CA ASP A 431 -41.48 1.28 -8.98
C ASP A 431 -41.15 2.11 -10.24
N LEU A 432 -39.86 2.31 -10.54
CA LEU A 432 -39.33 2.88 -11.79
C LEU A 432 -38.06 2.11 -12.22
N GLY A 433 -38.13 1.40 -13.36
CA GLY A 433 -37.06 0.56 -13.88
C GLY A 433 -36.13 1.18 -14.95
N GLY A 434 -34.99 0.50 -15.16
CA GLY A 434 -34.37 0.12 -16.45
C GLY A 434 -33.59 1.17 -17.27
N ILE A 435 -32.26 0.99 -17.38
CA ILE A 435 -31.40 1.57 -18.44
C ILE A 435 -30.43 0.50 -18.97
N GLN A 436 -30.21 0.45 -20.30
CA GLN A 436 -29.21 -0.40 -20.99
C GLN A 436 -28.02 0.43 -21.53
N PRO A 437 -26.79 -0.13 -21.63
CA PRO A 437 -25.64 0.55 -22.22
C PRO A 437 -25.44 0.31 -23.73
N LEU A 438 -24.65 1.21 -24.33
CA LEU A 438 -24.33 1.42 -25.75
C LEU A 438 -22.91 0.93 -26.07
N ASN A 439 -22.69 0.26 -27.21
CA ASN A 439 -21.36 -0.14 -27.73
C ASN A 439 -20.90 0.78 -28.90
N LEU A 440 -19.59 0.99 -29.02
CA LEU A 440 -18.95 1.78 -30.08
C LEU A 440 -17.75 1.02 -30.68
N ASP A 441 -17.66 0.97 -32.02
CA ASP A 441 -16.59 0.33 -32.81
C ASP A 441 -15.51 1.34 -33.26
N LEU A 442 -14.24 0.92 -33.35
CA LEU A 442 -13.14 1.64 -34.04
C LEU A 442 -12.15 0.67 -34.72
N GLU A 443 -11.75 0.94 -35.97
CA GLU A 443 -10.96 0.08 -36.89
C GLU A 443 -9.52 0.58 -37.16
N THR A 444 -8.52 -0.32 -37.23
CA THR A 444 -7.31 -0.31 -38.13
C THR A 444 -6.47 -1.61 -37.99
N THR A 445 -5.80 -2.11 -39.04
CA THR A 445 -5.24 -3.50 -39.17
C THR A 445 -3.71 -3.61 -39.38
N VAL A 446 -3.11 -4.75 -38.97
CA VAL A 446 -1.72 -5.25 -39.22
C VAL A 446 -1.76 -6.56 -40.05
N ASP A 447 -0.72 -6.89 -40.83
CA ASP A 447 -0.80 -7.80 -41.99
C ASP A 447 -0.51 -9.32 -41.80
N GLU A 448 0.27 -9.87 -40.84
CA GLU A 448 0.39 -11.36 -40.69
C GLU A 448 1.06 -11.87 -39.37
N VAL A 449 0.61 -13.03 -38.83
CA VAL A 449 1.22 -13.79 -37.71
C VAL A 449 1.23 -15.30 -38.03
N THR A 450 2.37 -15.99 -37.85
CA THR A 450 2.53 -17.42 -38.17
C THR A 450 2.75 -18.29 -36.93
N LEU A 451 2.04 -19.42 -36.84
CA LEU A 451 2.15 -20.42 -35.77
C LEU A 451 2.75 -21.73 -36.31
N THR A 452 3.75 -22.31 -35.63
CA THR A 452 4.31 -23.64 -35.98
C THR A 452 4.09 -24.67 -34.88
N ARG A 453 3.77 -25.91 -35.30
CA ARG A 453 3.55 -27.08 -34.44
C ARG A 453 4.63 -28.12 -34.68
N ASP A 454 5.13 -28.75 -33.61
CA ASP A 454 5.85 -30.02 -33.72
C ASP A 454 5.05 -31.17 -33.08
N GLY A 455 5.56 -32.39 -33.20
CA GLY A 455 4.90 -33.62 -32.72
C GLY A 455 4.57 -33.65 -31.21
N SER A 456 4.97 -32.63 -30.44
CA SER A 456 4.69 -32.47 -29.00
C SER A 456 3.71 -31.32 -28.68
N GLY A 457 3.44 -30.40 -29.60
CA GLY A 457 2.59 -29.23 -29.33
C GLY A 457 2.88 -28.03 -30.24
N LEU A 458 2.24 -26.88 -29.97
CA LEU A 458 2.59 -25.58 -30.55
C LEU A 458 3.94 -25.14 -29.99
N VAL A 459 4.90 -24.82 -30.85
CA VAL A 459 6.30 -24.57 -30.43
C VAL A 459 6.76 -23.13 -30.69
N ALA A 460 6.13 -22.37 -31.59
CA ALA A 460 6.53 -20.99 -31.82
C ALA A 460 5.43 -20.11 -32.44
N VAL A 461 5.45 -18.83 -32.04
CA VAL A 461 4.80 -17.70 -32.74
C VAL A 461 5.91 -16.85 -33.36
N SER A 462 5.83 -16.54 -34.65
CA SER A 462 6.64 -15.49 -35.27
C SER A 462 5.74 -14.51 -35.99
N ALA A 463 5.91 -13.21 -35.72
CA ALA A 463 5.27 -12.13 -36.45
C ALA A 463 6.36 -11.20 -37.02
N ASP A 464 6.28 -10.87 -38.30
CA ASP A 464 7.14 -9.85 -38.93
C ASP A 464 6.38 -8.53 -38.89
N LEU A 465 6.79 -7.61 -38.01
CA LEU A 465 6.10 -6.33 -37.78
C LEU A 465 6.50 -5.22 -38.77
N GLY A 466 7.27 -5.55 -39.82
CA GLY A 466 7.83 -4.55 -40.73
C GLY A 466 8.98 -3.76 -40.08
N GLU A 467 9.76 -3.06 -40.90
CA GLU A 467 11.09 -2.56 -40.53
C GLU A 467 11.11 -1.65 -39.28
N GLY A 468 11.59 -2.20 -38.15
CA GLY A 468 11.88 -1.52 -36.88
C GLY A 468 12.28 -2.52 -35.78
N PRO A 469 12.95 -2.12 -34.68
CA PRO A 469 13.65 -3.02 -33.74
C PRO A 469 12.72 -3.66 -32.69
N ASN A 470 11.45 -3.90 -33.03
CA ASN A 470 10.47 -4.43 -32.09
C ASN A 470 10.57 -5.96 -32.02
N ARG A 471 10.68 -6.52 -30.81
CA ARG A 471 10.82 -7.98 -30.59
C ARG A 471 9.57 -8.51 -29.90
N LEU A 472 8.99 -9.59 -30.45
CA LEU A 472 7.92 -10.35 -29.81
C LEU A 472 8.49 -11.70 -29.33
N GLN A 473 8.23 -12.06 -28.08
CA GLN A 473 8.68 -13.30 -27.45
C GLN A 473 7.50 -14.01 -26.78
N LEU A 474 7.29 -15.28 -27.14
CA LEU A 474 6.28 -16.12 -26.52
C LEU A 474 6.80 -16.59 -25.15
N GLU A 475 6.12 -16.21 -24.08
CA GLU A 475 6.56 -16.48 -22.70
C GLU A 475 5.91 -17.75 -22.15
N ALA A 476 4.62 -17.97 -22.42
CA ALA A 476 3.90 -19.15 -21.93
C ALA A 476 2.78 -19.57 -22.89
N VAL A 477 2.49 -20.87 -22.97
CA VAL A 477 1.31 -21.42 -23.69
C VAL A 477 0.74 -22.59 -22.92
N ARG A 478 -0.59 -22.68 -22.84
CA ARG A 478 -1.28 -23.89 -22.38
C ARG A 478 -2.46 -24.24 -23.24
N VAL A 479 -2.61 -25.55 -23.45
CA VAL A 479 -3.68 -26.13 -24.23
C VAL A 479 -4.76 -26.66 -23.28
N LEU A 480 -5.92 -26.00 -23.30
CA LEU A 480 -7.14 -26.35 -22.58
C LEU A 480 -8.12 -27.02 -23.55
N GLY A 481 -7.86 -28.30 -23.88
CA GLY A 481 -8.69 -29.06 -24.82
C GLY A 481 -8.59 -28.51 -26.25
N PRO A 482 -9.69 -28.03 -26.87
CA PRO A 482 -9.63 -27.39 -28.18
C PRO A 482 -9.05 -25.98 -28.13
N VAL A 483 -8.78 -25.39 -26.96
CA VAL A 483 -8.28 -24.01 -26.86
C VAL A 483 -6.79 -24.03 -26.52
N ALA A 484 -5.96 -23.23 -27.19
CA ALA A 484 -4.61 -22.91 -26.75
C ALA A 484 -4.57 -21.45 -26.34
N VAL A 485 -4.07 -21.14 -25.15
CA VAL A 485 -3.93 -19.76 -24.68
C VAL A 485 -2.48 -19.48 -24.37
N GLY A 486 -1.93 -18.35 -24.82
CA GLY A 486 -0.53 -17.99 -24.62
C GLY A 486 -0.28 -16.53 -24.30
N VAL A 487 0.84 -16.26 -23.63
CA VAL A 487 1.34 -14.94 -23.26
C VAL A 487 2.49 -14.56 -24.20
N VAL A 488 2.42 -13.39 -24.82
CA VAL A 488 3.49 -12.84 -25.65
C VAL A 488 3.97 -11.52 -25.07
N ARG A 489 5.28 -11.41 -24.82
CA ARG A 489 5.96 -10.16 -24.48
C ARG A 489 6.35 -9.43 -25.76
N ALA A 490 5.97 -8.16 -25.89
CA ALA A 490 6.50 -7.23 -26.87
C ALA A 490 7.50 -6.29 -26.20
N GLU A 491 8.66 -6.11 -26.83
CA GLU A 491 9.69 -5.19 -26.38
C GLU A 491 9.96 -4.17 -27.49
N THR A 492 9.88 -2.89 -27.13
CA THR A 492 10.23 -1.78 -28.03
C THR A 492 11.68 -1.35 -27.83
N ALA A 493 12.24 -0.63 -28.81
CA ALA A 493 13.58 -0.05 -28.70
C ALA A 493 13.75 0.96 -27.54
N ALA A 494 12.66 1.39 -26.90
CA ALA A 494 12.64 2.28 -25.74
C ALA A 494 12.54 1.52 -24.40
N GLY A 495 12.59 0.18 -24.40
CA GLY A 495 12.51 -0.64 -23.19
C GLY A 495 11.08 -0.94 -22.72
N VAL A 496 10.06 -0.34 -23.32
CA VAL A 496 8.65 -0.59 -22.97
C VAL A 496 8.30 -2.06 -23.25
N ARG A 497 7.85 -2.76 -22.20
CA ARG A 497 7.39 -4.16 -22.25
C ARG A 497 5.85 -4.18 -22.23
N SER A 498 5.24 -5.00 -23.08
CA SER A 498 3.78 -5.20 -23.10
C SER A 498 3.44 -6.66 -23.24
N PHE A 499 2.45 -7.16 -22.51
CA PHE A 499 2.03 -8.57 -22.55
C PHE A 499 0.67 -8.72 -23.25
N PHE A 500 0.55 -9.72 -24.10
CA PHE A 500 -0.68 -10.05 -24.84
C PHE A 500 -1.13 -11.47 -24.51
N VAL A 501 -2.44 -11.64 -24.33
CA VAL A 501 -3.07 -12.96 -24.25
C VAL A 501 -3.59 -13.34 -25.64
N ILE A 502 -3.16 -14.48 -26.17
CA ILE A 502 -3.60 -15.03 -27.45
C ILE A 502 -4.40 -16.30 -27.18
N THR A 503 -5.67 -16.32 -27.59
CA THR A 503 -6.53 -17.51 -27.53
C THR A 503 -6.73 -18.09 -28.92
N ALA A 504 -6.34 -19.35 -29.14
CA ALA A 504 -6.48 -20.08 -30.40
C ALA A 504 -7.42 -21.29 -30.23
N LEU A 505 -8.49 -21.34 -31.02
CA LEU A 505 -9.45 -22.45 -31.02
C LEU A 505 -9.15 -23.46 -32.13
N SER A 506 -8.90 -24.71 -31.76
CA SER A 506 -8.87 -25.90 -32.63
C SER A 506 -10.29 -26.35 -32.92
N ASP A 507 -10.74 -26.20 -34.16
CA ASP A 507 -12.01 -26.77 -34.62
C ASP A 507 -11.93 -28.31 -34.59
N GLN A 508 -12.52 -28.93 -33.56
CA GLN A 508 -12.64 -30.38 -33.44
C GLN A 508 -13.75 -30.87 -34.37
N GLY A 509 -13.48 -30.93 -35.67
CA GLY A 509 -14.54 -31.19 -36.62
C GLY A 509 -14.15 -31.45 -38.07
N ASN A 510 -13.12 -32.25 -38.34
CA ASN A 510 -13.04 -33.22 -39.46
C ASN A 510 -11.57 -33.56 -39.76
N GLY A 511 -11.27 -34.83 -40.00
CA GLY A 511 -9.91 -35.36 -40.22
C GLY A 511 -9.21 -34.94 -41.51
N ALA A 512 -9.22 -33.65 -41.87
CA ALA A 512 -8.42 -33.09 -42.95
C ALA A 512 -8.22 -31.58 -42.72
N GLY A 513 -7.00 -31.16 -42.36
CA GLY A 513 -6.53 -29.77 -42.40
C GLY A 513 -7.19 -28.81 -41.40
N LEU A 514 -6.37 -28.01 -40.71
CA LEU A 514 -6.86 -26.91 -39.86
C LEU A 514 -7.34 -25.76 -40.77
N ALA A 515 -8.50 -25.91 -41.39
CA ALA A 515 -9.15 -24.82 -42.10
C ALA A 515 -9.99 -24.01 -41.11
N GLY A 516 -9.37 -23.02 -40.47
CA GLY A 516 -10.03 -22.03 -39.63
C GLY A 516 -9.74 -22.19 -38.15
N VAL A 517 -8.73 -21.47 -37.67
CA VAL A 517 -8.59 -21.14 -36.24
C VAL A 517 -9.24 -19.77 -36.08
N ALA A 518 -10.29 -19.66 -35.28
CA ALA A 518 -10.75 -18.37 -34.79
C ALA A 518 -9.80 -17.97 -33.65
N ILE A 519 -9.06 -16.88 -33.84
CA ILE A 519 -8.27 -16.25 -32.78
C ILE A 519 -9.10 -15.07 -32.28
N GLU A 520 -9.63 -15.17 -31.07
CA GLU A 520 -10.11 -14.00 -30.35
C GLU A 520 -8.90 -13.33 -29.69
N THR A 521 -8.45 -12.24 -30.29
CA THR A 521 -7.47 -11.34 -29.69
C THR A 521 -8.23 -10.36 -28.80
N THR A 522 -8.18 -10.57 -27.48
CA THR A 522 -8.52 -9.49 -26.55
C THR A 522 -7.30 -8.58 -26.48
N VAL A 523 -7.23 -7.59 -27.38
CA VAL A 523 -6.25 -6.52 -27.27
C VAL A 523 -6.74 -5.57 -26.18
N LEU A 524 -6.19 -5.71 -24.97
CA LEU A 524 -6.43 -4.76 -23.90
C LEU A 524 -5.76 -3.42 -24.30
N PRO A 525 -6.48 -2.28 -24.24
CA PRO A 525 -6.04 -1.05 -24.88
C PRO A 525 -4.88 -0.42 -24.10
N TRP A 526 -3.66 -0.63 -24.61
CA TRP A 526 -2.55 0.31 -24.45
C TRP A 526 -2.18 0.76 -25.87
N THR A 527 -3.06 1.60 -26.45
CA THR A 527 -3.02 2.15 -27.82
C THR A 527 -2.28 1.34 -28.89
N VAL A 528 -2.85 0.21 -29.34
CA VAL A 528 -2.81 -0.22 -30.76
C VAL A 528 -4.06 -1.09 -31.04
N ALA A 529 -4.61 -0.98 -32.25
CA ALA A 529 -5.88 -1.56 -32.72
C ALA A 529 -5.92 -3.12 -32.79
N PRO A 530 -7.11 -3.76 -32.87
CA PRO A 530 -7.26 -5.21 -32.92
C PRO A 530 -6.57 -5.89 -34.12
N LEU A 531 -5.90 -7.02 -33.87
CA LEU A 531 -5.21 -7.85 -34.86
C LEU A 531 -6.20 -8.80 -35.57
N ALA A 532 -6.19 -8.82 -36.91
CA ALA A 532 -6.77 -9.90 -37.70
C ALA A 532 -5.63 -10.82 -38.20
N ILE A 533 -5.71 -12.12 -37.89
CA ILE A 533 -4.66 -13.10 -38.22
C ILE A 533 -5.20 -14.09 -39.25
N SER A 534 -4.46 -14.31 -40.34
CA SER A 534 -4.73 -15.35 -41.33
C SER A 534 -3.63 -16.40 -41.29
N LEU A 535 -4.00 -17.68 -41.33
CA LEU A 535 -3.06 -18.80 -41.46
C LEU A 535 -2.81 -19.11 -42.95
N ARG A 536 -1.54 -19.29 -43.33
CA ARG A 536 -1.15 -19.96 -44.58
C ARG A 536 -0.49 -21.30 -44.27
N ASP A 537 -0.98 -22.36 -44.91
CA ASP A 537 -0.29 -23.64 -44.97
C ASP A 537 0.98 -23.49 -45.84
N GLU A 538 2.17 -23.50 -45.25
CA GLU A 538 3.37 -23.93 -45.98
C GLU A 538 3.54 -25.44 -45.79
N VAL A 539 2.68 -26.18 -46.49
CA VAL A 539 2.95 -27.56 -46.87
C VAL A 539 2.87 -27.60 -48.39
N GLY A 540 3.98 -27.94 -49.04
CA GLY A 540 4.09 -27.98 -50.51
C GLY A 540 3.09 -28.89 -51.22
#